data_AF-A0A438FW16-F1
#
_entry.id   AF-A0A438FW16-F1
#
_cell.length_a   1.000
_cell.length_b   1.000
_cell.length_c   1.000
_cell.angle_alpha   90.00
_cell.angle_beta   90.00
_cell.angle_gamma   90.00
#
_symmetry.space_group_name_H-M   'P 1'
#
loop_
_entity.id
_entity.type
_entity.pdbx_description
1 polymer ?
#
loop_
_entity_poly.entity_id
_entity_poly.type
_entity_poly.pdbx_seq_one_letter_code
_entity_poly.pdbx_strand_id
1 'polypeptide(L)'
;MSKYEGDERIRGMQVLNLIRDFELQKMKETESIKEYSDRLLNIAKRVRLLGPSLLDSRIVEKNLLTMLERFEASITALENTKDLSMITLVELLNALQA
;
A
#
# COMPACT_ATOMS: atom_id res chain seq x y z
N MET A 1 11.36 -19.80 28.21
CA MET A 1 10.49 -19.25 27.15
C MET A 1 9.08 -19.74 27.39
N SER A 2 8.17 -18.82 27.69
CA SER A 2 6.74 -19.13 27.81
C SER A 2 6.13 -19.35 26.41
N LYS A 3 5.06 -20.17 26.31
CA LYS A 3 4.25 -20.33 25.08
C LYS A 3 3.81 -18.97 24.53
N TYR A 4 3.53 -18.02 25.41
CA TYR A 4 3.11 -16.66 25.08
C TYR A 4 4.23 -15.84 24.38
N GLU A 5 5.47 -15.87 24.88
CA GLU A 5 6.62 -15.20 24.25
C GLU A 5 7.02 -15.84 22.91
N GLY A 6 6.75 -17.14 22.74
CA GLY A 6 6.93 -17.82 21.45
C GLY A 6 5.95 -17.32 20.40
N ASP A 7 4.68 -17.18 20.79
CA ASP A 7 3.58 -16.73 19.94
C ASP A 7 3.74 -15.26 19.51
N GLU A 8 4.18 -14.38 20.41
CA GLU A 8 4.51 -12.99 20.07
C GLU A 8 5.65 -12.86 19.06
N ARG A 9 6.71 -13.66 19.20
CA ARG A 9 7.83 -13.65 18.23
C ARG A 9 7.40 -14.15 16.86
N ILE A 10 6.56 -15.19 16.81
CA ILE A 10 6.01 -15.70 15.54
C ILE A 10 5.16 -14.63 14.87
N ARG A 11 4.27 -13.95 15.62
CA ARG A 11 3.48 -12.83 15.10
C ARG A 11 4.37 -11.70 14.55
N GLY A 12 5.40 -11.30 15.29
CA GLY A 12 6.34 -10.27 14.86
C GLY A 12 7.03 -10.62 13.53
N MET A 13 7.49 -11.87 13.39
CA MET A 13 8.10 -12.35 12.14
C MET A 13 7.11 -12.34 10.97
N GLN A 14 5.85 -12.73 11.20
CA GLN A 14 4.82 -12.69 10.17
C GLN A 14 4.52 -11.27 9.69
N VAL A 15 4.48 -10.29 10.61
CA VAL A 15 4.31 -8.87 10.26
C VAL A 15 5.49 -8.38 9.41
N LEU A 16 6.72 -8.70 9.79
CA LEU A 16 7.91 -8.29 9.03
C LEU A 16 7.93 -8.89 7.61
N ASN A 17 7.53 -10.15 7.45
CA ASN A 17 7.42 -10.78 6.13
C ASN A 17 6.36 -10.10 5.26
N LEU A 18 5.20 -9.77 5.83
CA LEU A 18 4.15 -9.06 5.09
C LEU A 18 4.55 -7.63 4.71
N ILE A 19 5.25 -6.91 5.59
CA ILE A 19 5.81 -5.59 5.26
C ILE A 19 6.83 -5.71 4.14
N ARG A 20 7.72 -6.71 4.19
CA ARG A 20 8.66 -6.97 3.09
C ARG A 20 7.93 -7.25 1.78
N ASP A 21 6.89 -8.09 1.82
CA ASP A 21 6.08 -8.40 0.64
C ASP A 21 5.40 -7.15 0.07
N PHE A 22 4.88 -6.27 0.94
CA PHE A 22 4.30 -4.97 0.57
C PHE A 22 5.33 -4.08 -0.13
N GLU A 23 6.52 -3.92 0.44
CA GLU A 23 7.58 -3.08 -0.12
C GLU A 23 8.10 -3.61 -1.47
N LEU A 24 8.09 -4.92 -1.67
CA LEU A 24 8.49 -5.55 -2.94
C LEU A 24 7.40 -5.51 -4.01
N GLN A 25 6.16 -5.11 -3.68
CA GLN A 25 5.11 -5.00 -4.70
C GLN A 25 5.48 -3.93 -5.74
N LYS A 26 5.35 -4.29 -7.01
CA LYS A 26 5.35 -3.39 -8.16
C LYS A 26 4.12 -3.68 -9.02
N MET A 27 3.60 -2.64 -9.66
CA MET A 27 2.53 -2.78 -10.64
C MET A 27 3.09 -3.45 -11.89
N LYS A 28 2.38 -4.44 -12.43
CA LYS A 28 2.77 -5.06 -13.70
C LYS A 28 2.23 -4.25 -14.87
N GLU A 29 2.86 -4.35 -16.04
CA GLU A 29 2.42 -3.65 -17.26
C GLU A 29 0.98 -4.02 -17.66
N THR A 30 0.62 -5.30 -17.51
CA THR A 30 -0.69 -5.85 -17.88
C THR A 30 -1.73 -5.76 -16.76
N GLU A 31 -1.34 -5.33 -15.57
CA GLU A 31 -2.22 -5.23 -14.42
C GLU A 31 -2.97 -3.89 -14.45
N SER A 32 -4.25 -3.91 -14.11
CA SER A 32 -5.05 -2.69 -13.92
C SER A 32 -4.74 -2.02 -12.58
N ILE A 33 -5.05 -0.71 -12.48
CA ILE A 33 -4.91 0.04 -11.22
C ILE A 33 -5.66 -0.66 -10.09
N LYS A 34 -6.90 -1.09 -10.35
CA LYS A 34 -7.74 -1.76 -9.37
C LYS A 34 -7.11 -3.06 -8.86
N GLU A 35 -6.64 -3.93 -9.74
CA GLU A 35 -6.00 -5.20 -9.36
C GLU A 35 -4.75 -4.97 -8.50
N TYR A 36 -3.93 -3.98 -8.87
CA TYR A 36 -2.75 -3.63 -8.09
C TYR A 36 -3.10 -3.09 -6.71
N SER A 37 -4.03 -2.14 -6.62
CA SER A 37 -4.44 -1.55 -5.35
C SER A 37 -5.13 -2.57 -4.44
N ASP A 38 -5.93 -3.50 -5.00
CA ASP A 38 -6.52 -4.62 -4.27
C ASP A 38 -5.45 -5.54 -3.65
N ARG A 39 -4.34 -5.80 -4.35
CA ARG A 39 -3.20 -6.56 -3.78
C ARG A 39 -2.58 -5.84 -2.59
N LEU A 40 -2.31 -4.54 -2.71
CA LEU A 40 -1.75 -3.75 -1.61
C LEU A 40 -2.68 -3.74 -0.39
N LEU A 41 -3.98 -3.53 -0.62
CA LEU A 41 -5.01 -3.56 0.43
C LEU A 41 -5.10 -4.93 1.11
N ASN A 42 -4.98 -6.02 0.36
CA ASN A 42 -4.98 -7.37 0.92
C ASN A 42 -3.77 -7.62 1.85
N ILE A 43 -2.58 -7.14 1.48
CA ILE A 43 -1.40 -7.23 2.37
C ILE A 43 -1.61 -6.37 3.61
N ALA A 44 -2.07 -5.13 3.45
CA ALA A 44 -2.36 -4.21 4.56
C ALA A 44 -3.36 -4.79 5.56
N LYS A 45 -4.44 -5.40 5.05
CA LYS A 45 -5.45 -6.09 5.86
C LYS A 45 -4.82 -7.21 6.69
N ARG A 46 -3.97 -8.04 6.09
CA ARG A 46 -3.27 -9.14 6.79
C ARG A 46 -2.32 -8.61 7.87
N VAL A 47 -1.60 -7.53 7.60
CA VAL A 47 -0.76 -6.86 8.61
C VAL A 47 -1.62 -6.39 9.78
N ARG A 48 -2.70 -5.65 9.51
CA ARG A 48 -3.61 -5.11 10.54
C ARG A 48 -4.26 -6.18 11.42
N LEU A 49 -4.51 -7.37 10.88
CA LEU A 49 -5.00 -8.52 11.65
C LEU A 49 -3.97 -9.05 12.66
N LEU A 50 -2.68 -8.89 12.38
CA LEU A 50 -1.59 -9.31 13.26
C LEU A 50 -1.10 -8.17 14.18
N GLY A 51 -1.41 -6.92 13.85
CA GLY A 51 -1.19 -5.73 14.67
C GLY A 51 -1.31 -4.43 13.84
N PRO A 52 -1.67 -3.29 14.46
CA PRO A 52 -1.83 -2.03 13.74
C PRO A 52 -0.46 -1.42 13.41
N SER A 53 0.14 -1.78 12.27
CA SER A 53 1.46 -1.25 11.86
C SER A 53 1.51 -0.61 10.47
N LEU A 54 0.49 -0.78 9.61
CA LEU A 54 0.48 -0.20 8.27
C LEU A 54 -0.63 0.84 8.09
N LEU A 55 -0.23 2.12 8.01
CA LEU A 55 -1.09 3.28 7.82
C LEU A 55 -1.62 3.37 6.39
N ASP A 56 -2.81 3.96 6.20
CA ASP A 56 -3.37 4.17 4.85
C ASP A 56 -2.48 5.10 4.00
N SER A 57 -1.81 6.08 4.61
CA SER A 57 -0.85 6.95 3.93
C SER A 57 0.29 6.16 3.26
N ARG A 58 0.78 5.10 3.90
CA ARG A 58 1.80 4.21 3.29
C ARG A 58 1.29 3.50 2.06
N ILE A 59 -0.01 3.18 2.01
CA ILE A 59 -0.65 2.56 0.85
C ILE A 59 -0.75 3.59 -0.29
N VAL A 60 -1.16 4.82 0.02
CA VAL A 60 -1.21 5.93 -0.95
C VAL A 60 0.17 6.21 -1.53
N GLU A 61 1.18 6.41 -0.67
CA GLU A 61 2.59 6.59 -1.08
C GLU A 61 3.07 5.46 -1.99
N LYS A 62 2.76 4.20 -1.64
CA LYS A 62 3.15 3.05 -2.44
C LYS A 62 2.52 3.04 -3.82
N ASN A 63 1.24 3.39 -3.93
CA ASN A 63 0.56 3.52 -5.23
C ASN A 63 1.21 4.62 -6.05
N LEU A 64 1.37 5.82 -5.49
CA LEU A 64 2.03 6.95 -6.18
C LEU A 64 3.41 6.56 -6.70
N LEU A 65 4.28 6.01 -5.84
CA LEU A 65 5.65 5.62 -6.21
C LEU A 65 5.73 4.56 -7.30
N THR A 66 4.80 3.60 -7.33
CA THR A 66 4.84 2.49 -8.31
C THR A 66 4.04 2.78 -9.57
N MET A 67 3.16 3.78 -9.54
CA MET A 67 2.32 4.20 -10.67
C MET A 67 2.86 5.45 -11.37
N LEU A 68 3.76 6.20 -10.73
CA LEU A 68 4.44 7.38 -11.29
C LEU A 68 4.99 7.13 -12.69
N GLU A 69 5.60 5.97 -12.94
CA GLU A 69 6.17 5.63 -14.26
C GLU A 69 5.12 5.53 -15.39
N ARG A 70 3.85 5.24 -15.08
CA ARG A 70 2.78 5.05 -16.09
C ARG A 70 1.77 6.19 -16.12
N PHE A 71 1.60 6.89 -15.01
CA PHE A 71 0.52 7.87 -14.81
C PHE A 71 1.06 9.25 -14.40
N GLU A 72 2.30 9.57 -14.81
CA GLU A 72 2.99 10.81 -14.45
C GLU A 72 2.14 12.06 -14.69
N ALA A 73 1.48 12.17 -15.86
CA ALA A 73 0.61 13.30 -16.18
C ALA A 73 -0.59 13.43 -15.23
N SER A 74 -1.27 12.32 -14.90
CA SER A 74 -2.41 12.32 -13.98
C SER A 74 -1.98 12.64 -12.55
N ILE A 75 -0.82 12.13 -12.11
CA ILE A 75 -0.27 12.41 -10.77
C ILE A 75 0.19 13.87 -10.67
N THR A 76 0.83 14.41 -11.71
CA THR A 76 1.22 15.82 -11.77
C THR A 76 0.00 16.74 -11.75
N ALA A 77 -1.06 16.41 -12.47
CA ALA A 77 -2.31 17.16 -12.43
C ALA A 77 -2.94 17.15 -11.02
N LEU A 78 -2.87 16.01 -10.34
CA LEU A 78 -3.38 15.84 -8.98
C LEU A 78 -2.58 16.66 -7.96
N GLU A 79 -1.24 16.62 -8.02
CA GLU A 79 -0.32 17.45 -7.23
C GLU A 79 -0.62 18.95 -7.36
N ASN A 80 -0.91 19.42 -8.58
CA ASN A 80 -1.22 20.82 -8.83
C ASN A 80 -2.56 21.29 -8.23
N THR A 81 -3.45 20.35 -7.90
CA THR A 81 -4.78 20.66 -7.34
C THR A 81 -4.87 20.41 -5.84
N LYS A 82 -4.03 19.51 -5.29
CA LYS A 82 -4.09 19.10 -3.89
C LYS A 82 -2.72 18.64 -3.38
N ASP A 83 -2.44 18.96 -2.12
CA ASP A 83 -1.29 18.40 -1.42
C ASP A 83 -1.39 16.87 -1.34
N LEU A 84 -0.39 16.16 -1.88
CA LEU A 84 -0.34 14.69 -1.87
C LEU A 84 -0.30 14.10 -0.46
N SER A 85 0.21 14.83 0.54
CA SER A 85 0.17 14.37 1.92
C SER A 85 -1.26 14.29 2.48
N MET A 86 -2.22 14.95 1.82
CA MET A 86 -3.62 15.05 2.22
C MET A 86 -4.55 14.24 1.32
N ILE A 87 -4.02 13.49 0.35
CA ILE A 87 -4.85 12.70 -0.56
C ILE A 87 -5.24 11.37 0.05
N THR A 88 -6.53 11.05 -0.05
CA THR A 88 -7.04 9.75 0.36
C THR A 88 -6.84 8.72 -0.73
N LEU A 89 -6.83 7.43 -0.36
CA LEU A 89 -6.75 6.34 -1.34
C LEU A 89 -7.90 6.40 -2.36
N VAL A 90 -9.11 6.76 -1.93
CA VAL A 90 -10.28 6.83 -2.83
C VAL A 90 -10.09 7.93 -3.88
N GLU A 91 -9.64 9.12 -3.47
CA GLU A 91 -9.36 10.23 -4.39
C GLU A 91 -8.27 9.87 -5.40
N LEU A 92 -7.19 9.21 -4.92
CA LEU A 92 -6.12 8.74 -5.79
C LEU A 92 -6.64 7.76 -6.86
N LEU A 93 -7.41 6.75 -6.45
CA LEU A 93 -7.93 5.74 -7.38
C LEU A 93 -8.88 6.34 -8.40
N ASN A 94 -9.71 7.30 -8.01
CA ASN A 94 -10.60 8.01 -8.93
C ASN A 94 -9.81 8.84 -9.96
N ALA A 95 -8.75 9.53 -9.53
CA ALA A 95 -7.93 10.35 -10.43
C ALA A 95 -7.14 9.51 -11.46
N LEU A 96 -6.76 8.28 -11.10
CA LEU A 96 -6.01 7.39 -12.00
C LEU A 96 -6.91 6.60 -12.96
N GLN A 97 -8.21 6.48 -12.66
CA GLN A 97 -9.18 5.74 -13.48
C GLN A 97 -10.01 6.63 -14.44
N ALA A 98 -9.88 7.95 -14.32
CA ALA A 98 -10.54 8.95 -15.18
C ALA A 98 -9.79 9.15 -16.50
#